data_AF-A0A816PMP4-F1
#
_entry.id   AF-A0A816PMP4-F1
#
_cell.length_a   1.000
_cell.length_b   1.000
_cell.length_c   1.000
_cell.angle_alpha   90.00
_cell.angle_beta   90.00
_cell.angle_gamma   90.00
#
_symmetry.space_group_name_H-M   'P 1'
#
loop_
_entity.id
_entity.type
_entity.pdbx_description
1 polymer ?
#
loop_
_entity_poly.entity_id
_entity_poly.type
_entity_poly.pdbx_seq_one_letter_code
_entity_poly.pdbx_strand_id
1 'polypeptide(L)'
;LHVFDLIAWRKANVTARYHCRQEQNIERTLWKLGTLPPGLLAFYGLTEPLDRRWHVLGLGYDVNIDNRLIETAAVIHYMGT
;
A
#
# COMPACT_ATOMS: atom_id res chain seq x y z
N LEU A 1 4.76 -2.75 -4.73
CA LEU A 1 5.60 -1.60 -5.10
C LEU A 1 4.75 -0.35 -5.02
N HIS A 2 5.20 0.65 -4.27
CA HIS A 2 4.62 1.99 -4.27
C HIS A 2 5.72 2.96 -4.70
N VAL A 3 5.39 3.87 -5.61
CA VAL A 3 6.28 4.94 -6.05
C VAL A 3 5.75 6.24 -5.46
N PHE A 4 6.61 7.00 -4.79
CA PHE A 4 6.21 8.22 -4.11
C PHE A 4 6.86 9.43 -4.78
N ASP A 5 6.04 10.38 -5.23
CA ASP A 5 6.50 11.73 -5.57
C ASP A 5 6.68 12.52 -4.27
N LEU A 6 7.94 12.76 -3.90
CA LEU A 6 8.29 13.47 -2.66
C LEU A 6 7.93 14.97 -2.69
N ILE A 7 7.85 15.58 -3.88
CA ILE A 7 7.44 16.97 -4.02
C ILE A 7 5.93 17.07 -3.79
N ALA A 8 5.15 16.20 -4.43
CA ALA A 8 3.70 16.12 -4.22
C ALA A 8 3.36 15.74 -2.77
N TRP A 9 4.08 14.77 -2.19
CA TRP A 9 3.97 14.39 -0.78
C TRP A 9 4.11 15.60 0.14
N ARG A 10 5.19 16.38 -0.05
CA ARG A 10 5.46 17.57 0.77
C ARG A 10 4.36 18.62 0.59
N LYS A 11 3.95 18.89 -0.66
CA LYS A 11 2.90 19.88 -0.97
C LYS A 11 1.54 19.51 -0.35
N ALA A 12 1.18 18.22 -0.36
CA ALA A 12 -0.07 17.73 0.21
C ALA A 12 0.00 17.48 1.74
N ASN A 13 1.15 17.78 2.36
CA ASN A 13 1.40 17.61 3.80
C ASN A 13 1.03 16.21 4.33
N VAL A 14 1.37 15.17 3.57
CA VAL A 14 0.98 13.79 3.87
C VAL A 14 1.55 13.32 5.21
N THR A 15 2.78 13.73 5.56
CA THR A 15 3.42 13.39 6.84
C THR A 15 2.57 13.81 8.02
N ALA A 16 2.07 15.06 8.05
CA ALA A 16 1.25 15.55 9.15
C ALA A 16 -0.09 14.80 9.24
N ARG A 17 -0.73 14.52 8.10
CA ARG A 17 -1.97 13.72 8.05
C ARG A 17 -1.75 12.31 8.60
N TYR A 18 -0.64 11.68 8.24
CA TYR A 18 -0.27 10.36 8.75
C TYR A 18 -0.08 10.36 10.27
N HIS A 19 0.66 11.33 10.81
CA HIS A 19 0.86 11.45 12.27
C HIS A 19 -0.45 11.72 13.02
N CYS A 20 -1.31 12.60 12.51
CA CYS A 20 -2.62 12.85 13.11
C CYS A 20 -3.48 11.58 13.19
N ARG A 21 -3.46 10.73 12.15
CA ARG A 21 -4.15 9.42 12.18
C ARG A 21 -3.55 8.46 13.20
N GLN A 22 -2.22 8.44 13.33
CA GLN A 22 -1.54 7.60 14.32
C GLN A 22 -1.88 8.04 15.75
N GLU A 23 -1.90 9.34 16.02
CA GLU A 23 -2.30 9.90 17.32
C GLU A 23 -3.75 9.56 17.66
N GLN A 24 -4.67 9.64 16.69
CA GLN A 24 -6.07 9.26 16.88
C GLN A 24 -6.26 7.77 17.22
N ASN A 25 -5.31 6.91 16.87
CA ASN A 25 -5.35 5.48 17.19
C ASN A 25 -4.30 5.08 18.25
N ILE A 26 -3.86 6.01 19.10
CA ILE A 26 -2.85 5.71 20.13
C ILE A 26 -3.30 4.59 21.08
N GLU A 27 -4.60 4.53 21.39
CA GLU A 27 -5.23 3.48 22.20
C GLU A 27 -5.53 2.19 21.40
N ARG A 28 -5.22 2.17 20.10
CA ARG A 28 -5.43 1.03 19.17
C ARG A 28 -6.88 0.54 19.07
N THR A 29 -7.83 1.42 19.29
CA THR A 29 -9.28 1.12 19.26
C THR A 29 -9.87 1.21 17.85
N LEU A 30 -9.28 1.98 16.94
CA LEU A 30 -9.77 2.19 15.58
C LEU A 30 -9.29 1.10 14.60
N TRP A 31 -8.05 0.65 14.72
CA TRP A 31 -7.52 -0.45 13.91
C TRP A 31 -6.38 -1.20 14.62
N LYS A 32 -6.29 -2.51 14.33
CA LYS A 32 -5.25 -3.41 14.84
C LYS A 32 -4.14 -3.69 13.83
N LEU A 33 -4.38 -3.40 12.55
CA LEU A 33 -3.54 -3.82 11.42
C LEU A 33 -2.34 -2.89 11.19
N GLY A 34 -1.52 -2.66 12.22
CA GLY A 34 -0.27 -1.89 12.12
C GLY A 34 -0.41 -0.56 11.36
N THR A 35 0.53 -0.30 10.45
CA THR A 35 0.67 0.96 9.71
C THR A 35 -0.13 1.03 8.41
N LEU A 36 -0.77 -0.08 7.98
CA LEU A 36 -1.49 -0.11 6.71
C LEU A 36 -2.75 0.79 6.71
N PRO A 37 -3.66 0.72 7.69
CA PRO A 37 -4.82 1.63 7.76
C PRO A 37 -4.47 3.12 7.78
N PRO A 38 -3.54 3.62 8.62
CA PRO A 38 -3.20 5.04 8.62
C PRO A 38 -2.48 5.45 7.34
N GLY A 39 -1.72 4.54 6.70
CA GLY A 39 -1.14 4.76 5.38
C GLY A 39 -2.23 5.00 4.32
N LEU A 40 -3.21 4.10 4.21
CA LEU A 40 -4.32 4.26 3.25
C LEU A 40 -5.11 5.56 3.48
N LEU A 41 -5.36 5.93 4.74
CA LEU A 41 -6.07 7.18 5.07
C LEU A 41 -5.24 8.44 4.76
N ALA A 42 -3.91 8.39 4.95
CA ALA A 42 -3.02 9.51 4.65
C ALA A 42 -2.97 9.81 3.14
N PHE A 43 -3.05 8.77 2.31
CA PHE A 43 -3.01 8.87 0.85
C PHE A 43 -4.39 8.85 0.17
N TYR A 44 -5.49 8.84 0.92
CA TYR A 44 -6.83 8.82 0.33
C TYR A 44 -7.04 10.00 -0.62
N GLY A 45 -7.42 9.68 -1.87
CA GLY A 45 -7.60 10.65 -2.96
C GLY A 45 -6.30 11.22 -3.56
N LEU A 46 -5.14 10.69 -3.18
CA LEU A 46 -3.81 11.14 -3.62
C LEU A 46 -3.00 10.03 -4.31
N THR A 47 -3.65 8.94 -4.72
CA THR A 47 -3.00 7.78 -5.34
C THR A 47 -3.49 7.56 -6.75
N GLU A 48 -2.57 7.25 -7.65
CA GLU A 48 -2.88 6.74 -8.98
C GLU A 48 -2.61 5.23 -9.02
N PRO A 49 -3.49 4.44 -9.66
CA PRO A 49 -3.28 3.01 -9.79
C PRO A 49 -2.13 2.72 -10.76
N LEU A 50 -1.22 1.84 -10.35
CA LEU A 50 -0.26 1.24 -11.28
C LEU A 50 -0.90 0.04 -11.97
N ASP A 51 -0.54 -0.19 -13.23
CA ASP A 51 -0.92 -1.41 -13.93
C ASP A 51 -0.44 -2.62 -13.10
N ARG A 52 -1.33 -3.59 -12.88
CA ARG A 52 -1.10 -4.74 -12.00
C ARG A 52 0.13 -5.56 -12.40
N ARG A 53 0.56 -5.50 -13.66
CA ARG A 53 1.79 -6.16 -14.13
C ARG A 53 3.06 -5.59 -13.52
N TRP A 54 3.06 -4.34 -13.03
CA TRP A 54 4.20 -3.78 -12.32
C TRP A 54 4.44 -4.44 -10.96
N HIS A 55 3.39 -5.00 -10.34
CA HIS A 55 3.48 -5.60 -9.02
C HIS A 55 2.35 -6.61 -8.79
N VAL A 56 2.66 -7.90 -8.97
CA VAL A 56 1.73 -9.00 -8.72
C VAL A 56 1.87 -9.46 -7.27
N LEU A 57 0.75 -9.42 -6.53
CA LEU A 57 0.65 -9.90 -5.14
C LEU A 57 0.00 -11.29 -5.10
N GLY A 58 0.25 -12.04 -4.03
CA GLY A 58 -0.49 -13.26 -3.68
C GLY A 58 0.27 -14.56 -3.87
N LEU A 59 1.46 -14.52 -4.46
CA LEU A 59 2.26 -15.74 -4.62
C LEU A 59 2.65 -16.27 -3.23
N GLY A 60 2.40 -17.56 -2.98
CA GLY A 60 2.63 -18.20 -1.68
C GLY A 60 1.36 -18.49 -0.87
N TYR A 61 0.20 -17.90 -1.21
CA TYR A 61 -1.08 -18.22 -0.56
C TYR A 61 -2.31 -18.16 -1.48
N ASP A 62 -2.26 -17.40 -2.58
CA ASP A 62 -3.32 -17.40 -3.60
C ASP A 62 -2.97 -18.39 -4.72
N VAL A 63 -3.72 -19.48 -4.79
CA VAL A 63 -3.52 -20.57 -5.77
C VAL A 63 -4.17 -20.29 -7.14
N ASN A 64 -4.93 -19.19 -7.27
CA ASN A 64 -5.71 -18.88 -8.47
C ASN A 64 -5.11 -17.73 -9.31
N ILE A 65 -3.83 -17.40 -9.09
CA ILE A 65 -3.16 -16.38 -9.89
C ILE A 65 -2.94 -16.90 -11.31
N ASP A 66 -3.39 -16.13 -12.30
CA ASP A 66 -3.17 -16.45 -13.72
C ASP A 66 -1.67 -16.50 -14.05
N ASN A 67 -1.22 -17.62 -14.61
CA ASN A 67 0.16 -17.84 -15.05
C ASN A 67 0.64 -16.74 -16.00
N ARG A 68 -0.22 -16.20 -16.87
CA ARG A 68 0.16 -15.11 -17.79
C ARG A 68 0.51 -13.83 -17.04
N LEU A 69 -0.15 -13.59 -15.91
CA LEU A 69 0.13 -12.44 -15.05
C LEU A 69 1.48 -12.63 -14.34
N ILE A 70 1.81 -13.86 -13.95
CA ILE A 70 3.11 -14.23 -13.37
C ILE A 70 4.23 -14.03 -14.40
N GLU A 71 4.06 -14.54 -15.62
CA GLU A 71 5.05 -14.45 -16.70
C GLU A 71 5.36 -13.02 -17.14
N THR A 72 4.38 -12.12 -17.04
CA THR A 72 4.52 -10.72 -17.49
C THR A 72 4.79 -9.73 -16.35
N ALA A 73 4.93 -10.21 -15.12
CA ALA A 73 5.14 -9.36 -13.96
C ALA A 73 6.55 -8.75 -13.95
N ALA A 74 6.65 -7.44 -13.70
CA ALA A 74 7.93 -6.79 -13.45
C ALA A 74 8.46 -7.14 -12.04
N VAL A 75 7.56 -7.23 -11.05
CA VAL A 75 7.86 -7.62 -9.68
C VAL A 75 6.77 -8.57 -9.19
N ILE A 76 7.17 -9.69 -8.61
CA ILE A 76 6.28 -10.63 -7.93
C ILE A 76 6.53 -10.56 -6.43
N HIS A 77 5.48 -10.28 -5.67
CA HIS A 77 5.52 -10.29 -4.22
C HIS A 77 5.15 -11.68 -3.72
N TYR A 78 6.16 -12.42 -3.28
CA TYR A 78 5.97 -13.67 -2.55
C TYR A 78 5.63 -13.36 -1.09
N MET A 79 4.39 -13.61 -0.70
CA MET A 79 3.95 -13.53 0.69
C MET A 79 4.01 -14.95 1.22
N GLY A 80 5.13 -15.26 1.89
CA GLY A 80 5.27 -16.53 2.59
C GLY A 80 4.28 -16.63 3.74
N THR A 81 3.79 -17.85 3.97
CA THR A 81 3.32 -18.30 5.28
C THR A 81 4.49 -18.51 6.22
#